data_AF-A0A2I3HGV3-F1
#
_entry.id   AF-A0A2I3HGV3-F1
#
_cell.length_a   1.000
_cell.length_b   1.000
_cell.length_c   1.000
_cell.angle_alpha   90.00
_cell.angle_beta   90.00
_cell.angle_gamma   90.00
#
_symmetry.space_group_name_H-M   'P 1'
#
loop_
_entity.id
_entity.type
_entity.pdbx_description
1 polymer ?
#
loop_
_entity_poly.entity_id
_entity_poly.type
_entity_poly.pdbx_seq_one_letter_code
_entity_poly.pdbx_strand_id
1 'polypeptide(L)'
;MAAANPWGPASAPNGAGLVLGHFIASGMVSQEMLNMSKKTASCFVNFTRLQQITNIQAEIYQKNLEIELLKLEKDTADVVHPFFLDIWYICWSWL
;
A
#
# COMPACT_ATOMS: atom_id res chain seq x y z
N MET A 1 -35.99 -13.78 5.86
CA MET A 1 -34.86 -14.72 5.98
C MET A 1 -33.61 -13.99 5.55
N ALA A 2 -32.68 -13.69 6.47
CA ALA A 2 -31.42 -13.05 6.13
C ALA A 2 -30.51 -14.07 5.43
N ALA A 3 -30.00 -13.73 4.25
CA ALA A 3 -29.02 -14.56 3.55
C ALA A 3 -27.79 -14.72 4.45
N ALA A 4 -27.36 -15.95 4.68
CA ALA A 4 -26.15 -16.24 5.45
C ALA A 4 -24.96 -15.50 4.85
N ASN A 5 -24.10 -14.91 5.70
CA ASN A 5 -22.91 -14.19 5.27
C ASN A 5 -22.05 -15.09 4.35
N PRO A 6 -21.87 -14.74 3.07
CA PRO A 6 -21.07 -15.53 2.12
C PRO A 6 -19.61 -15.68 2.56
N TRP A 7 -19.14 -14.80 3.44
CA TRP A 7 -17.76 -14.71 3.92
C TRP A 7 -17.59 -15.20 5.37
N GLY A 8 -18.65 -15.72 6.00
CA GLY A 8 -18.54 -16.36 7.31
C GLY A 8 -17.83 -17.72 7.20
N PRO A 9 -17.18 -18.21 8.28
CA PRO A 9 -16.72 -19.59 8.32
C PRO A 9 -17.91 -20.52 8.03
N ALA A 10 -17.79 -21.38 7.02
CA ALA A 10 -18.85 -22.32 6.69
C ALA A 10 -19.03 -23.30 7.87
N SER A 11 -20.14 -23.19 8.57
CA SER A 11 -20.48 -24.01 9.76
C SER A 11 -20.75 -25.48 9.40
N ALA A 12 -20.94 -25.79 8.13
CA ALA A 12 -21.17 -27.14 7.61
C ALA A 12 -20.37 -27.36 6.32
N PRO A 13 -20.00 -28.62 6.00
CA PRO A 13 -19.40 -28.95 4.71
C PRO A 13 -20.33 -28.47 3.59
N ASN A 14 -19.84 -27.59 2.72
CA ASN A 14 -20.60 -27.18 1.55
C ASN A 14 -20.78 -28.38 0.60
N GLY A 15 -21.76 -28.32 -0.31
CA GLY A 15 -22.08 -29.44 -1.20
C GLY A 15 -20.88 -29.93 -2.01
N ALA A 16 -19.98 -29.04 -2.42
CA ALA A 16 -18.74 -29.42 -3.09
C ALA A 16 -17.78 -30.21 -2.18
N GLY A 17 -17.69 -29.85 -0.90
CA GLY A 17 -16.93 -30.57 0.11
C GLY A 17 -17.44 -31.99 0.35
N LEU A 18 -18.77 -32.20 0.34
CA LEU A 18 -19.38 -33.53 0.47
C LEU A 18 -19.09 -34.42 -0.75
N VAL A 19 -19.20 -33.87 -1.96
CA VAL A 19 -18.89 -34.59 -3.22
C VAL A 19 -17.41 -34.96 -3.27
N LEU A 20 -16.52 -34.05 -2.88
CA LEU A 20 -15.08 -34.33 -2.77
C LEU A 20 -14.79 -35.42 -1.75
N GLY A 21 -15.45 -35.39 -0.59
CA GLY A 21 -15.34 -36.44 0.42
C GLY A 21 -15.75 -37.82 -0.11
N HIS A 22 -16.81 -37.89 -0.93
CA HIS A 22 -17.23 -39.13 -1.57
C HIS A 22 -16.18 -39.65 -2.57
N PHE A 23 -15.54 -38.78 -3.35
CA PHE A 23 -14.48 -39.19 -4.28
C PHE A 23 -13.20 -39.66 -3.60
N ILE A 24 -12.90 -39.12 -2.42
CA ILE A 24 -11.81 -39.63 -1.57
C ILE A 24 -12.19 -41.01 -1.04
N ALA A 25 -13.41 -41.16 -0.50
CA ALA A 25 -13.90 -42.43 0.04
C ALA A 25 -14.00 -43.53 -1.01
N SER A 26 -14.33 -43.19 -2.27
CA SER A 26 -14.38 -44.14 -3.38
C SER A 26 -13.01 -44.48 -3.98
N GLY A 27 -11.92 -43.89 -3.46
CA GLY A 27 -10.55 -44.08 -3.98
C GLY A 27 -10.31 -43.49 -5.36
N MET A 28 -11.27 -42.73 -5.91
CA MET A 28 -11.17 -42.12 -7.23
C MET A 28 -10.22 -40.92 -7.23
N VAL A 29 -10.04 -40.27 -6.08
CA VAL A 29 -9.10 -39.16 -5.86
C VAL A 29 -8.38 -39.37 -4.53
N SER A 30 -7.06 -39.26 -4.49
CA SER A 30 -6.31 -39.31 -3.21
C SER A 30 -6.21 -37.93 -2.55
N GLN A 31 -6.10 -37.91 -1.22
CA GLN A 31 -5.87 -36.68 -0.47
C GLN A 31 -4.58 -35.97 -0.93
N GLU A 32 -3.56 -36.72 -1.34
CA GLU A 32 -2.30 -36.20 -1.88
C GLU A 32 -2.51 -35.45 -3.20
N MET A 33 -3.37 -35.96 -4.09
CA MET A 33 -3.74 -35.28 -5.34
C MET A 33 -4.46 -33.95 -5.08
N LEU A 34 -5.37 -33.90 -4.10
CA LEU A 34 -6.04 -32.66 -3.70
C LEU A 34 -5.08 -31.66 -3.05
N ASN A 35 -4.15 -32.17 -2.23
CA ASN A 35 -3.13 -31.35 -1.58
C ASN A 35 -2.14 -30.74 -2.59
N MET A 36 -1.79 -31.47 -3.66
CA MET A 36 -0.97 -30.93 -4.76
C MET A 36 -1.71 -29.86 -5.58
N SER A 37 -3.03 -29.99 -5.74
CA SER A 37 -3.88 -28.98 -6.38
C SER A 37 -3.98 -27.68 -5.58
N LYS A 38 -3.51 -27.64 -4.33
CA LYS A 38 -3.44 -26.42 -3.52
C LYS A 38 -2.29 -25.54 -4.00
N LYS A 39 -2.35 -25.09 -5.26
CA LYS A 39 -1.44 -24.09 -5.80
C LYS A 39 -1.78 -22.77 -5.12
N THR A 40 -0.99 -22.38 -4.14
CA THR A 40 -1.04 -21.09 -3.44
C THR A 40 -0.51 -19.96 -4.35
N ALA A 41 -0.93 -19.94 -5.61
CA ALA A 41 -0.75 -18.75 -6.43
C ALA A 41 -1.59 -17.65 -5.79
N SER A 42 -0.92 -16.55 -5.41
CA SER A 42 -1.61 -15.36 -4.95
C SER A 42 -2.68 -14.97 -5.99
N CYS A 43 -3.96 -15.02 -5.62
CA CYS A 43 -5.08 -14.71 -6.52
C CYS A 43 -5.06 -13.25 -7.02
N PHE A 44 -4.20 -12.40 -6.45
CA PHE A 44 -4.26 -10.96 -6.63
C PHE A 44 -2.88 -10.30 -6.83
N VAL A 45 -1.92 -10.99 -7.44
CA VAL A 45 -0.57 -10.43 -7.70
C VAL A 45 -0.64 -9.07 -8.41
N ASN A 46 -1.56 -8.92 -9.37
CA ASN A 46 -1.76 -7.64 -10.07
C ASN A 46 -2.26 -6.52 -9.16
N PHE A 47 -3.15 -6.84 -8.23
CA PHE A 47 -3.66 -5.86 -7.25
C PHE A 47 -2.57 -5.46 -6.27
N THR A 48 -1.81 -6.43 -5.74
CA THR A 48 -0.66 -6.14 -4.86
C THR A 48 0.36 -5.25 -5.57
N ARG A 49 0.66 -5.54 -6.85
CA ARG A 49 1.56 -4.72 -7.67
C ARG A 49 1.03 -3.30 -7.86
N LEU A 50 -0.26 -3.15 -8.21
CA LEU A 50 -0.88 -1.83 -8.36
C LEU A 50 -0.86 -1.05 -7.04
N GLN A 51 -1.19 -1.70 -5.93
CA GLN A 51 -1.14 -1.08 -4.61
C GLN A 51 0.26 -0.55 -4.27
N GLN A 52 1.30 -1.33 -4.56
CA GLN A 52 2.69 -0.93 -4.35
C GLN A 52 3.07 0.27 -5.21
N ILE A 53 2.70 0.26 -6.50
CA ILE A 53 2.96 1.38 -7.42
C ILE A 53 2.29 2.66 -6.91
N THR A 54 1.01 2.59 -6.54
CA THR A 54 0.27 3.75 -6.02
C THR A 54 0.91 4.28 -4.75
N ASN A 55 1.37 3.41 -3.85
CA ASN A 55 2.03 3.82 -2.62
C ASN A 55 3.35 4.56 -2.90
N ILE A 56 4.18 4.02 -3.80
CA ILE A 56 5.44 4.66 -4.22
C ILE A 56 5.16 6.02 -4.89
N GLN A 57 4.13 6.11 -5.72
CA GLN A 57 3.74 7.38 -6.36
C GLN A 57 3.33 8.44 -5.34
N ALA A 58 2.57 8.07 -4.31
CA ALA A 58 2.19 8.99 -3.24
C ALA A 58 3.43 9.47 -2.45
N GLU A 59 4.38 8.57 -2.18
CA GLU A 59 5.62 8.91 -1.50
C GLU A 59 6.49 9.88 -2.33
N ILE A 60 6.62 9.64 -3.63
CA ILE A 60 7.30 10.56 -4.56
C ILE A 60 6.63 11.93 -4.56
N TYR A 61 5.30 11.97 -4.64
CA TYR A 61 4.56 13.22 -4.65
C TYR A 61 4.79 14.02 -3.36
N GLN A 62 4.74 13.36 -2.20
CA GLN A 62 5.04 14.00 -0.92
C GLN A 62 6.47 14.55 -0.89
N LYS A 63 7.47 13.77 -1.32
CA LYS A 63 8.87 14.20 -1.33
C LYS A 63 9.12 15.39 -2.27
N ASN A 64 8.44 15.43 -3.42
CA ASN A 64 8.51 16.57 -4.31
C ASN A 64 8.00 17.85 -3.65
N LEU A 65 6.87 17.78 -2.93
CA LEU A 65 6.34 18.93 -2.19
C LEU A 65 7.29 19.39 -1.08
N GLU A 66 7.88 18.46 -0.33
CA GLU A 66 8.90 18.79 0.69
C GLU A 66 10.10 19.53 0.06
N ILE A 67 10.55 19.10 -1.13
CA ILE A 67 11.64 19.76 -1.87
C ILE A 67 11.24 21.16 -2.34
N GLU A 68 10.03 21.34 -2.87
CA GLU A 68 9.55 22.65 -3.32
C GLU A 68 9.47 23.64 -2.16
N LEU A 69 9.03 23.18 -0.98
CA LEU A 69 8.99 24.00 0.23
C LEU A 69 10.40 24.43 0.67
N LEU A 70 11.36 23.50 0.70
CA LEU A 70 12.75 23.81 1.06
C LEU A 70 13.39 24.80 0.07
N LYS A 71 13.09 24.67 -1.23
CA LYS A 71 13.54 25.63 -2.23
C LYS A 71 12.96 27.01 -1.98
N LEU A 72 11.65 27.09 -1.72
CA LEU A 72 10.98 28.36 -1.44
C LEU A 72 11.54 29.04 -0.18
N GLU A 73 11.80 28.27 0.88
CA GLU A 73 12.41 28.76 2.11
C GLU A 73 13.81 29.33 1.83
N LYS A 74 14.63 28.58 1.11
CA LYS A 74 15.96 29.02 0.70
C LYS A 74 15.90 30.30 -0.16
N ASP A 75 15.07 30.33 -1.19
CA ASP A 75 14.95 31.47 -2.10
C ASP A 75 14.47 32.72 -1.33
N THR A 76 13.58 32.54 -0.34
CA THR A 76 13.15 33.62 0.55
C THR A 76 14.29 34.07 1.46
N ALA A 77 15.05 33.13 2.04
CA ALA A 77 16.19 33.45 2.89
C ALA A 77 17.28 34.20 2.11
N ASP A 78 17.61 33.77 0.89
CA ASP A 78 18.61 34.40 0.00
C ASP A 78 18.23 35.84 -0.34
N VAL A 79 16.93 36.14 -0.49
CA VAL A 79 16.44 37.51 -0.69
C VAL A 79 16.52 38.31 0.61
N VAL A 80 16.00 37.76 1.70
CA VAL A 80 15.74 38.48 2.95
C VAL A 80 17.00 38.71 3.80
N HIS A 81 17.95 37.77 3.81
CA HIS A 81 19.17 37.85 4.62
C HIS A 81 20.04 39.08 4.30
N PRO A 82 20.36 39.37 3.03
CA PRO A 82 21.11 40.57 2.66
C PRO A 82 20.44 41.85 3.14
N PHE A 83 19.11 41.98 2.99
CA PHE A 83 18.39 43.16 3.46
C PHE A 83 18.54 43.40 4.97
N PHE A 84 18.43 42.35 5.79
CA PHE A 84 18.59 42.50 7.23
C PHE A 84 20.04 42.80 7.65
N LEU A 85 21.03 42.25 6.94
CA LEU A 85 22.44 42.56 7.18
C LEU A 85 22.77 44.00 6.77
N ASP A 86 22.31 44.45 5.60
CA ASP A 86 22.54 45.80 5.09
C ASP A 86 21.90 46.86 5.99
N ILE A 87 20.67 46.64 6.45
CA ILE A 87 19.99 47.53 7.40
C ILE A 87 20.75 47.61 8.72
N TRP A 88 21.29 46.49 9.22
CA TRP A 88 22.07 46.48 10.45
C TRP A 88 23.40 47.25 10.29
N TYR A 89 24.11 47.08 9.18
CA TYR A 89 25.34 47.84 8.87
C TYR A 89 25.09 49.34 8.73
N ILE A 90 23.98 49.75 8.12
CA ILE A 90 23.60 51.16 7.98
C ILE A 90 23.30 51.76 9.35
N CYS A 91 22.51 51.07 10.20
CA CYS A 91 22.22 51.50 11.56
C CYS A 91 23.48 51.57 12.45
N TRP A 92 24.42 50.62 12.30
CA TRP A 92 25.68 50.63 13.03
C TRP A 92 26.62 51.76 12.58
N SER A 93 26.63 52.11 11.29
CA SER A 93 27.48 53.18 10.76
C SER A 93 26.99 54.60 11.09
N TRP A 94 25.75 54.74 11.56
CA TRP A 94 25.15 56.01 11.99
C TRP A 94 25.11 56.19 13.52
N LEU A 95 25.63 55.22 14.27
CA LEU A 95 25.82 55.26 15.73
C LEU A 95 27.27 55.62 16.08
#